data_AF-A0A4Q3X283-F1
#
_entry.id   AF-A0A4Q3X283-F1
#
_cell.length_a   1.000
_cell.length_b   1.000
_cell.length_c   1.000
_cell.angle_alpha   90.00
_cell.angle_beta   90.00
_cell.angle_gamma   90.00
#
_symmetry.space_group_name_H-M   'P 1'
#
loop_
_entity.id
_entity.type
_entity.pdbx_description
1 polymer ?
#
loop_
_entity_poly.entity_id
_entity_poly.type
_entity_poly.pdbx_seq_one_letter_code
_entity_poly.pdbx_strand_id
1 'polypeptide(L)'
;MKMEDGRAQTFKSEHPFAMAYKILKLGELEEYLASPGTPNELEQLWRECRTLGVNEREFSFKVFEGVQIATRFHDTYESRIRMLKNRTTCFGDEPFLATLKELDFIRGGHCQTERAFGIVALHPTLPAIQGFFYWLAGTSANSG
;
A
#
# COMPACT_ATOMS: atom_id res chain seq x y z
N MET A 1 -31.11 17.10 10.25
CA MET A 1 -29.65 17.19 9.97
C MET A 1 -28.95 16.37 11.04
N LYS A 2 -28.61 15.10 10.75
CA LYS A 2 -27.86 14.24 11.66
C LYS A 2 -26.47 14.08 11.07
N MET A 3 -25.46 14.52 11.81
CA MET A 3 -24.06 14.26 11.48
C MET A 3 -23.77 12.81 11.90
N GLU A 4 -23.45 11.95 10.93
CA GLU A 4 -22.94 10.61 11.23
C GLU A 4 -21.42 10.68 11.39
N ASP A 5 -21.01 10.54 12.65
CA ASP A 5 -19.64 10.30 13.09
C ASP A 5 -19.00 9.15 12.31
N GLY A 6 -17.86 9.43 11.67
CA GLY A 6 -17.01 8.46 11.00
C GLY A 6 -16.37 7.49 11.99
N ARG A 7 -17.14 6.49 12.44
CA ARG A 7 -16.60 5.38 13.24
C ARG A 7 -15.76 4.47 12.35
N ALA A 8 -14.46 4.40 12.62
CA ALA A 8 -13.60 3.35 12.10
C ALA A 8 -14.16 1.98 12.52
N GLN A 9 -14.69 1.22 11.55
CA GLN A 9 -15.16 -0.14 11.80
C GLN A 9 -13.96 -1.06 12.05
N THR A 10 -13.80 -1.50 13.29
CA THR A 10 -12.84 -2.53 13.68
C THR A 10 -13.49 -3.90 13.50
N PHE A 11 -13.14 -4.61 12.43
CA PHE A 11 -13.59 -5.99 12.21
C PHE A 11 -12.69 -6.96 13.00
N LYS A 12 -13.27 -7.71 13.94
CA LYS A 12 -12.63 -8.87 14.57
C LYS A 12 -12.88 -10.09 13.70
N SER A 13 -11.89 -10.57 12.96
CA SER A 13 -11.96 -11.85 12.25
C SER A 13 -11.42 -12.98 13.14
N GLU A 14 -12.02 -14.16 13.12
CA GLU A 14 -11.57 -15.33 13.92
C GLU A 14 -10.30 -16.02 13.38
N HIS A 15 -9.47 -15.28 12.62
CA HIS A 15 -8.12 -15.73 12.28
C HIS A 15 -7.17 -15.32 13.42
N PRO A 16 -6.08 -16.05 13.68
CA PRO A 16 -5.07 -15.69 14.70
C PRO A 16 -4.34 -14.35 14.46
N PHE A 17 -4.80 -13.58 13.47
CA PHE A 17 -4.33 -12.26 13.08
C PHE A 17 -5.49 -11.25 12.96
N ALA A 18 -6.49 -11.32 13.85
CA ALA A 18 -7.51 -10.30 14.05
C ALA A 18 -6.88 -8.99 14.58
N MET A 19 -5.84 -8.49 13.92
CA MET A 19 -5.21 -7.23 14.25
C MET A 19 -6.18 -6.14 13.85
N ALA A 20 -6.42 -5.20 14.77
CA ALA A 20 -7.17 -4.00 14.43
C ALA A 20 -6.45 -3.33 13.24
N TYR A 21 -7.14 -3.23 12.12
CA TYR A 21 -6.64 -2.53 10.94
C TYR A 21 -7.56 -1.37 10.62
N LYS A 22 -6.98 -0.26 10.18
CA LYS A 22 -7.73 0.86 9.63
C LYS A 22 -7.80 0.68 8.12
N ILE A 23 -8.96 0.93 7.52
CA ILE A 23 -9.05 1.08 6.06
C ILE A 23 -8.89 2.56 5.74
N LEU A 24 -7.81 2.93 5.04
CA LEU A 24 -7.71 4.26 4.45
C LEU A 24 -8.41 4.28 3.10
N LYS A 25 -9.29 5.28 2.92
CA LYS A 25 -9.83 5.62 1.59
C LYS A 25 -8.78 6.37 0.78
N LEU A 26 -8.96 6.41 -0.54
CA LEU A 26 -8.09 7.14 -1.46
C LEU A 26 -7.78 8.58 -1.02
N GLY A 27 -8.80 9.37 -0.66
CA GLY A 27 -8.57 10.75 -0.22
C GLY A 27 -7.69 10.86 1.04
N GLU A 28 -7.82 9.93 1.98
CA GLU A 28 -6.94 9.87 3.15
C GLU A 28 -5.51 9.47 2.75
N LEU A 29 -5.32 8.60 1.76
CA LEU A 29 -3.97 8.30 1.26
C LEU A 29 -3.34 9.54 0.60
N GLU A 30 -4.13 10.28 -0.19
CA GLU A 30 -3.67 11.51 -0.84
C GLU A 30 -3.23 12.58 0.16
N GLU A 31 -3.90 12.68 1.32
CA GLU A 31 -3.46 13.53 2.42
C GLU A 31 -2.08 13.12 2.97
N TYR A 32 -1.81 11.81 3.07
CA TYR A 32 -0.49 11.35 3.48
C TYR A 32 0.56 11.61 2.39
N LEU A 33 0.21 11.42 1.12
CA LEU A 33 1.12 11.68 -0.01
C LEU A 33 1.48 13.17 -0.14
N ALA A 34 0.53 14.07 0.09
CA ALA A 34 0.72 15.51 0.02
C ALA A 34 1.43 16.11 1.25
N SER A 35 1.74 15.28 2.24
CA SER A 35 2.37 15.73 3.48
C SER A 35 3.82 16.16 3.26
N PRO A 36 4.29 17.26 3.88
CA PRO A 36 5.68 17.69 3.80
C PRO A 36 6.70 16.64 4.29
N GLY A 37 6.25 15.66 5.07
CA GLY A 37 7.09 14.55 5.54
C GLY A 37 7.22 13.39 4.54
N THR A 38 6.50 13.44 3.42
CA THR A 38 6.56 12.42 2.36
C THR A 38 7.60 12.82 1.33
N PRO A 39 8.58 11.96 1.01
CA PRO A 39 9.54 12.22 -0.06
C PRO A 39 8.84 12.43 -1.42
N ASN A 40 9.30 13.43 -2.18
CA ASN A 40 8.72 13.81 -3.48
C ASN A 40 8.72 12.66 -4.49
N GLU A 41 9.71 11.78 -4.42
CA GLU A 41 9.83 10.59 -5.28
C GLU A 41 8.64 9.64 -5.10
N LEU A 42 8.09 9.55 -3.89
CA LEU A 42 6.92 8.71 -3.59
C LEU A 42 5.64 9.35 -4.13
N GLU A 43 5.54 10.67 -4.08
CA GLU A 43 4.44 11.40 -4.73
C GLU A 43 4.47 11.19 -6.25
N GLN A 44 5.64 11.27 -6.87
CA GLN A 44 5.80 11.00 -8.30
C GLN A 44 5.42 9.55 -8.65
N LEU A 45 5.91 8.57 -7.88
CA LEU A 45 5.58 7.17 -8.06
C LEU A 45 4.06 6.92 -7.95
N TRP A 46 3.38 7.61 -7.04
CA TRP A 46 1.93 7.56 -6.93
C TRP A 46 1.23 8.15 -8.15
N ARG A 47 1.69 9.31 -8.65
CA ARG A 47 1.14 9.91 -9.88
C ARG A 47 1.29 8.96 -11.07
N GLU A 48 2.43 8.29 -11.21
CA GLU A 48 2.65 7.26 -12.24
C GLU A 48 1.71 6.06 -12.07
N CYS A 49 1.45 5.62 -10.84
CA CYS A 49 0.46 4.57 -10.59
C CYS A 49 -0.93 4.95 -11.11
N ARG A 50 -1.34 6.22 -10.94
CA ARG A 50 -2.66 6.70 -11.38
C ARG A 50 -2.80 6.79 -12.89
N THR A 51 -1.75 7.20 -13.60
CA THR A 51 -1.79 7.31 -15.07
C THR A 51 -1.91 5.96 -15.75
N LEU A 52 -1.56 4.87 -15.05
CA LEU A 52 -1.65 3.49 -15.54
C LEU A 52 -3.07 2.89 -15.45
N GLY A 53 -4.09 3.70 -15.15
CA GLY A 53 -5.50 3.32 -15.27
C GLY A 53 -5.99 2.40 -14.17
N VAL A 54 -5.38 2.47 -12.99
CA VAL A 54 -5.81 1.67 -11.84
C VAL A 54 -7.14 2.22 -11.30
N ASN A 55 -8.10 1.33 -11.04
CA ASN A 55 -9.41 1.73 -10.52
C ASN A 55 -9.28 2.29 -9.09
N GLU A 56 -9.29 3.62 -9.01
CA GLU A 56 -9.21 4.41 -7.77
C GLU A 56 -10.29 4.05 -6.74
N ARG A 57 -11.46 3.54 -7.16
CA ARG A 57 -12.55 3.12 -6.25
C ARG A 57 -12.26 1.84 -5.48
N GLU A 58 -11.26 1.06 -5.92
CA GLU A 58 -10.85 -0.19 -5.28
C GLU A 58 -9.64 0.01 -4.35
N PHE A 59 -9.03 1.19 -4.35
CA PHE A 59 -7.92 1.50 -3.44
C PHE A 59 -8.45 1.69 -2.02
N SER A 60 -8.31 0.62 -1.25
CA SER A 60 -8.46 0.62 0.18
C SER A 60 -7.19 0.05 0.81
N PHE A 61 -6.56 0.82 1.69
CA PHE A 61 -5.34 0.36 2.35
C PHE A 61 -5.70 -0.17 3.73
N LYS A 62 -5.51 -1.47 3.94
CA LYS A 62 -5.59 -2.06 5.28
C LYS A 62 -4.30 -1.75 6.02
N VAL A 63 -4.34 -0.81 6.96
CA VAL A 63 -3.19 -0.33 7.72
C VAL A 63 -3.05 -1.11 9.03
N PHE A 64 -1.85 -1.58 9.29
CA PHE A 64 -1.46 -2.35 10.47
C PHE A 64 -0.26 -1.72 11.15
N GLU A 65 -0.09 -1.96 12.46
CA GLU A 65 0.99 -1.40 13.26
C GLU A 65 2.21 -2.34 13.34
N GLY A 66 3.41 -1.80 13.06
CA GLY A 66 4.70 -2.48 13.27
C GLY A 66 5.44 -2.90 12.00
N VAL A 67 6.78 -2.92 12.09
CA VAL A 67 7.69 -3.26 10.97
C VAL A 67 7.52 -4.69 10.49
N GLN A 68 7.32 -5.63 11.42
CA GLN A 68 7.15 -7.05 11.12
C GLN A 68 6.02 -7.31 10.12
N ILE A 69 4.99 -6.45 10.14
CA ILE A 69 3.86 -6.57 9.23
C ILE A 69 4.22 -6.09 7.83
N ALA A 70 4.95 -4.98 7.72
CA ALA A 70 5.44 -4.50 6.43
C ALA A 70 6.44 -5.48 5.79
N THR A 71 7.37 -6.04 6.58
CA THR A 71 8.28 -7.10 6.13
C THR A 71 7.49 -8.32 5.67
N ARG A 72 6.48 -8.76 6.42
CA ARG A 72 5.66 -9.93 6.04
C ARG A 72 4.80 -9.67 4.80
N PHE A 73 4.33 -8.44 4.58
CA PHE A 73 3.66 -8.06 3.33
C PHE A 73 4.65 -8.08 2.16
N HIS A 74 5.88 -7.61 2.37
CA HIS A 74 6.95 -7.73 1.39
C HIS A 74 7.29 -9.19 1.09
N ASP A 75 7.45 -10.04 2.10
CA ASP A 75 7.66 -11.49 1.92
C ASP A 75 6.50 -12.15 1.17
N THR A 76 5.27 -11.71 1.45
CA THR A 76 4.06 -12.16 0.74
C THR A 76 4.09 -11.70 -0.71
N TYR A 77 4.52 -10.47 -0.98
CA TYR A 77 4.81 -9.98 -2.33
C TYR A 77 5.87 -10.85 -3.00
N GLU A 78 7.03 -11.07 -2.39
CA GLU A 78 8.11 -11.87 -2.96
C GLU A 78 7.66 -13.30 -3.28
N SER A 79 6.89 -13.92 -2.37
CA SER A 79 6.34 -15.26 -2.58
C SER A 79 5.30 -15.30 -3.69
N ARG A 80 4.39 -14.33 -3.76
CA ARG A 80 3.33 -14.28 -4.80
C ARG A 80 3.90 -13.87 -6.15
N ILE A 81 4.81 -12.90 -6.15
CA ILE A 81 5.42 -12.40 -7.37
C ILE A 81 6.40 -13.40 -7.93
N ARG A 82 7.08 -14.26 -7.16
CA ARG A 82 7.82 -15.40 -7.75
C ARG A 82 6.96 -16.23 -8.72
N MET A 83 5.67 -16.42 -8.44
CA MET A 83 4.74 -17.12 -9.34
C MET A 83 4.25 -16.24 -10.50
N LEU A 84 4.31 -14.91 -10.36
CA LEU A 84 3.77 -13.93 -11.29
C LEU A 84 4.85 -13.10 -12.02
N LYS A 85 6.15 -13.31 -11.73
CA LYS A 85 7.29 -12.46 -12.10
C LYS A 85 7.37 -12.25 -13.62
N ASN A 86 7.00 -13.26 -14.40
CA ASN A 86 6.99 -13.21 -15.87
C ASN A 86 5.78 -12.45 -16.45
N ARG A 87 4.84 -12.02 -15.62
CA ARG A 87 3.57 -11.38 -16.01
C ARG A 87 3.27 -10.14 -15.18
N THR A 88 4.25 -9.60 -14.46
CA THR A 88 4.04 -8.43 -13.61
C THR A 88 5.19 -7.44 -13.76
N THR A 89 4.86 -6.16 -13.82
CA THR A 89 5.86 -5.08 -13.75
C THR A 89 5.79 -4.45 -12.37
N CYS A 90 6.93 -4.33 -11.70
CA CYS A 90 7.02 -3.79 -10.34
C CYS A 90 7.71 -2.42 -10.34
N PHE A 91 7.26 -1.53 -9.47
CA PHE A 91 7.73 -0.15 -9.35
C PHE A 91 7.93 0.18 -7.87
N GLY A 92 9.06 0.83 -7.53
CA GLY A 92 9.35 1.33 -6.17
C GLY A 92 9.87 0.32 -5.15
N ASP A 93 10.13 -0.94 -5.52
CA ASP A 93 10.54 -2.01 -4.59
C ASP A 93 11.90 -1.75 -3.92
N GLU A 94 12.91 -1.36 -4.70
CA GLU A 94 14.25 -1.05 -4.16
C GLU A 94 14.24 0.11 -3.15
N PRO A 95 13.63 1.29 -3.45
CA PRO A 95 13.44 2.35 -2.47
C PRO A 95 12.69 1.88 -1.22
N PHE A 96 11.62 1.10 -1.38
CA PHE A 96 10.84 0.59 -0.25
C PHE A 96 11.67 -0.31 0.67
N LEU A 97 12.51 -1.19 0.11
CA LEU A 97 13.41 -2.03 0.89
C LEU A 97 14.46 -1.23 1.65
N ALA A 98 14.97 -0.14 1.06
CA ALA A 98 15.89 0.77 1.77
C ALA A 98 15.17 1.42 2.97
N THR A 99 13.97 1.95 2.75
CA THR A 99 13.10 2.51 3.80
C THR A 99 12.88 1.52 4.95
N LEU A 100 12.57 0.25 4.66
CA LEU A 100 12.33 -0.75 5.69
C LEU A 100 13.58 -1.05 6.54
N LYS A 101 14.78 -0.92 5.98
CA LYS A 101 16.04 -1.14 6.72
C LYS A 101 16.37 0.00 7.68
N GLU A 102 15.88 1.20 7.40
CA GLU A 102 16.21 2.41 8.15
C GLU A 102 15.19 2.74 9.25
N LEU A 103 14.02 2.09 9.24
CA LEU A 103 12.91 2.45 10.13
C LEU A 103 12.64 1.37 11.19
N ASP A 104 12.70 1.79 12.45
CA ASP A 104 12.38 0.95 13.62
C ASP A 104 10.88 0.66 13.75
N PHE A 105 10.03 1.54 13.22
CA PHE A 105 8.59 1.39 13.27
C PHE A 105 7.88 2.11 12.12
N ILE A 106 6.98 1.37 11.46
CA ILE A 106 6.07 1.90 10.46
C ILE A 106 4.69 1.28 10.63
N ARG A 107 3.70 1.91 10.01
CA ARG A 107 2.40 1.30 9.79
C ARG A 107 2.33 0.78 8.36
N GLY A 108 2.17 -0.52 8.17
CA GLY A 108 2.14 -1.14 6.85
C GLY A 108 0.72 -1.17 6.29
N GLY A 109 0.56 -0.93 4.99
CA GLY A 109 -0.70 -1.08 4.29
C GLY A 109 -0.53 -1.80 2.96
N HIS A 110 -1.60 -2.43 2.48
CA HIS A 110 -1.65 -2.93 1.10
C HIS A 110 -2.96 -2.54 0.44
N CYS A 111 -2.90 -2.33 -0.87
CA CYS A 111 -4.04 -2.14 -1.74
C CYS A 111 -4.05 -3.24 -2.79
N GLN A 112 -5.24 -3.62 -3.23
CA GLN A 112 -5.46 -4.56 -4.31
C GLN A 112 -6.62 -4.06 -5.15
N THR A 113 -6.41 -4.03 -6.45
CA THR A 113 -7.43 -3.82 -7.47
C THR A 113 -7.42 -5.01 -8.44
N GLU A 114 -8.28 -4.98 -9.45
CA GLU A 114 -8.27 -5.99 -10.52
C GLU A 114 -6.91 -6.11 -11.24
N ARG A 115 -6.13 -5.02 -11.30
CA ARG A 115 -4.90 -4.94 -12.12
C ARG A 115 -3.66 -4.48 -11.37
N ALA A 116 -3.79 -3.98 -10.15
CA ALA A 116 -2.68 -3.45 -9.39
C ALA A 116 -2.72 -3.95 -7.95
N PHE A 117 -1.54 -4.15 -7.40
CA PHE A 117 -1.35 -4.42 -6.00
C PHE A 117 -0.27 -3.47 -5.51
N GLY A 118 -0.47 -2.87 -4.35
CA GLY A 118 0.49 -1.94 -3.78
C GLY A 118 0.66 -2.21 -2.31
N ILE A 119 1.83 -1.82 -1.80
CA ILE A 119 2.16 -1.84 -0.38
C ILE A 119 2.67 -0.44 -0.02
N VAL A 120 2.25 0.05 1.13
CA VAL A 120 2.60 1.38 1.65
C VAL A 120 3.14 1.25 3.07
N ALA A 121 4.16 2.02 3.39
CA ALA A 121 4.70 2.23 4.72
C ALA A 121 4.38 3.66 5.14
N LEU A 122 3.60 3.82 6.22
CA LEU A 122 3.21 5.11 6.78
C LEU A 122 4.01 5.37 8.06
N HIS A 123 4.33 6.64 8.29
CA HIS A 123 4.91 7.08 9.55
C HIS A 123 3.97 6.74 10.72
N PRO A 124 4.49 6.31 11.89
CA PRO A 124 3.66 5.95 13.05
C PRO A 124 2.75 7.08 13.52
N THR A 125 3.27 8.29 13.57
CA THR A 125 2.61 9.44 14.22
C THR A 125 2.34 10.62 13.28
N LEU A 126 2.98 10.67 12.12
CA LEU A 126 2.85 11.76 11.16
C LEU A 126 1.97 11.27 10.01
N PRO A 127 1.18 12.15 9.39
CA PRO A 127 0.44 11.80 8.19
C PRO A 127 1.39 11.78 7.00
N ALA A 128 2.40 10.89 6.98
CA ALA A 128 3.41 10.83 5.95
C ALA A 128 3.61 9.40 5.45
N ILE A 129 3.88 9.25 4.15
CA ILE A 129 4.31 8.00 3.55
C ILE A 129 5.83 7.97 3.55
N GLN A 130 6.37 6.90 4.10
CA GLN A 130 7.81 6.67 4.18
C GLN A 130 8.32 5.75 3.08
N GLY A 131 7.43 4.90 2.55
CA GLY A 131 7.74 4.01 1.44
C GLY A 131 6.46 3.59 0.73
N PHE A 132 6.52 3.44 -0.58
CA PHE A 132 5.41 2.96 -1.39
C PHE A 132 5.99 2.16 -2.55
N PHE A 133 5.40 1.00 -2.82
CA PHE A 133 5.70 0.25 -4.02
C PHE A 133 4.47 -0.48 -4.52
N TYR A 134 4.41 -0.75 -5.80
CA TYR A 134 3.29 -1.45 -6.41
C TYR A 134 3.72 -2.30 -7.59
N TRP A 135 2.93 -3.30 -7.91
CA TRP A 135 3.08 -4.10 -9.11
C TRP A 135 1.76 -4.18 -9.86
N LEU A 136 1.87 -4.17 -11.18
CA LEU A 136 0.74 -4.35 -12.07
C LEU A 136 0.70 -5.79 -12.53
N ALA A 137 -0.46 -6.43 -12.38
CA ALA A 137 -0.76 -7.66 -13.08
C ALA A 137 -0.81 -7.34 -14.58
N GLY A 138 0.13 -7.90 -15.33
CA GLY A 138 0.17 -7.81 -16.76
C GLY A 138 -1.09 -8.42 -17.35
N THR A 139 -1.85 -7.58 -18.06
CA THR A 139 -2.37 -7.99 -19.36
C THR A 139 -1.22 -8.65 -20.09
N SER A 140 -1.34 -9.94 -20.38
CA SER A 140 -0.37 -10.72 -21.15
C SER A 140 0.19 -9.89 -22.30
N ALA A 141 1.46 -9.48 -22.20
CA ALA A 141 2.24 -9.19 -23.39
C ALA A 141 2.49 -10.52 -24.09
N ASN A 142 1.49 -10.98 -24.85
CA ASN A 142 1.58 -11.80 -26.06
C ASN A 142 0.27 -12.55 -26.32
N SER A 143 -0.45 -12.15 -27.37
CA SER A 143 -1.12 -13.06 -28.31
C SER A 143 -1.54 -12.26 -29.55
N GLY A 144 -0.79 -12.40 -30.64
CA GLY A 144 -1.30 -12.28 -32.03
C GLY A 144 -1.52 -10.88 -32.56
#